data_AF-A0A9X3C2T3-F1
#
_entry.id   AF-A0A9X3C2T3-F1
#
_cell.length_a   1.000
_cell.length_b   1.000
_cell.length_c   1.000
_cell.angle_alpha   90.00
_cell.angle_beta   90.00
_cell.angle_gamma   90.00
#
_symmetry.space_group_name_H-M   'P 1'
#
loop_
_entity.id
_entity.type
_entity.pdbx_description
1 polymer ?
#
loop_
_entity_poly.entity_id
_entity_poly.type
_entity_poly.pdbx_seq_one_letter_code
_entity_poly.pdbx_strand_id
1 'polypeptide(L)' 'MAGEAGQVGYYVDVETSSGETRHFAFTGNIFVGPVLVTSRDGAGRWDYEVIDDPRRFGEFVSAEWVDRFLESWPKARAA' A
#
# COMPACT_ATOMS: atom_id res chain seq x y z
N MET A 1 -11.56 -0.87 -10.64
CA MET A 1 -12.91 -1.45 -10.46
C MET A 1 -12.79 -2.62 -9.52
N ALA A 2 -13.74 -2.79 -8.60
CA ALA A 2 -13.77 -3.98 -7.74
C ALA A 2 -14.18 -5.21 -8.57
N GLY A 3 -13.48 -6.33 -8.38
CA GLY A 3 -13.82 -7.64 -8.91
C GLY A 3 -14.92 -8.32 -8.09
N GLU A 4 -15.09 -9.62 -8.31
CA GLU A 4 -16.06 -10.43 -7.57
C GLU A 4 -15.86 -10.27 -6.05
N ALA A 5 -16.97 -10.23 -5.33
CA ALA A 5 -17.02 -10.04 -3.88
C ALA A 5 -16.37 -8.75 -3.32
N GLY A 6 -16.01 -7.76 -4.16
CA GLY A 6 -15.42 -6.50 -3.70
C GLY A 6 -13.89 -6.48 -3.67
N GLN A 7 -13.23 -7.45 -4.30
CA GLN A 7 -11.77 -7.47 -4.39
C GLN A 7 -11.25 -6.28 -5.20
N VAL A 8 -10.27 -5.55 -4.67
CA VAL A 8 -9.60 -4.44 -5.36
C VAL A 8 -8.09 -4.65 -5.32
N GLY A 9 -7.46 -4.41 -6.47
CA GLY A 9 -6.03 -4.24 -6.61
C GLY A 9 -5.72 -2.87 -7.22
N TYR A 10 -4.76 -2.12 -6.66
CA TYR A 10 -4.27 -0.88 -7.25
C TYR A 10 -2.79 -0.66 -6.96
N TYR A 11 -2.18 0.22 -7.76
CA TYR A 11 -0.75 0.53 -7.70
C TYR A 11 -0.53 2.00 -7.38
N VAL A 12 0.53 2.29 -6.63
CA VAL A 12 0.97 3.65 -6.32
C VAL A 12 2.47 3.73 -6.46
N ASP A 13 2.95 4.73 -7.18
CA ASP A 13 4.37 5.07 -7.25
C ASP A 13 4.66 6.22 -6.30
N VAL A 14 5.66 6.04 -5.45
CA VAL A 14 6.06 7.03 -4.45
C VAL A 14 7.52 7.38 -4.65
N GLU A 15 7.79 8.66 -4.79
CA GLU A 15 9.15 9.18 -4.72
C GLU A 15 9.58 9.24 -3.24
N THR A 16 10.63 8.49 -2.91
CA THR A 16 11.20 8.47 -1.56
C THR A 16 12.06 9.70 -1.31
N SER A 17 12.45 9.93 -0.05
CA SER A 17 13.33 11.04 0.32
C SER A 17 14.71 11.01 -0.37
N SER A 18 15.20 9.85 -0.79
CA SER A 18 16.43 9.72 -1.59
C SER A 18 16.23 9.99 -3.08
N GLY A 19 15.02 10.28 -3.53
CA GLY A 19 14.69 10.46 -4.95
C GLY A 19 14.53 9.14 -5.72
N GLU A 20 14.54 8.00 -5.02
CA GLU A 20 14.20 6.72 -5.64
C GLU A 20 12.68 6.56 -5.73
N THR A 21 12.18 6.06 -6.87
CA THR A 21 10.79 5.64 -6.99
C THR A 21 10.61 4.25 -6.39
N ARG A 22 9.64 4.11 -5.48
CA ARG A 22 9.17 2.83 -4.97
C ARG A 22 7.75 2.56 -5.47
N HIS A 23 7.55 1.37 -6.01
CA HIS A 23 6.26 0.92 -6.54
C HIS A 23 5.54 0.12 -5.46
N PHE A 24 4.29 0.47 -5.15
CA PHE A 24 3.43 -0.28 -4.24
C PHE A 24 2.28 -0.92 -5.00
N ALA A 25 1.90 -2.11 -4.59
CA ALA A 25 0.64 -2.73 -4.98
C ALA A 25 -0.15 -3.09 -3.72
N PHE A 26 -1.40 -2.66 -3.68
CA PHE A 26 -2.34 -2.96 -2.61
C PHE A 26 -3.39 -3.90 -3.15
N THR A 27 -3.60 -5.03 -2.47
CA THR A 27 -4.65 -5.99 -2.82
C THR A 27 -5.46 -6.30 -1.57
N GLY A 28 -6.77 -6.08 -1.65
CA GLY A 28 -7.67 -6.31 -0.53
C GLY A 28 -9.11 -6.36 -0.97
N ASN A 29 -10.02 -6.25 -0.01
CA ASN A 29 -11.45 -6.20 -0.25
C ASN A 29 -12.01 -4.91 0.35
N ILE A 30 -12.81 -4.18 -0.42
CA ILE A 30 -13.33 -2.86 -0.01
C ILE A 30 -14.29 -2.92 1.19
N PHE A 31 -14.89 -4.08 1.44
CA PHE A 31 -15.87 -4.23 2.51
C PHE A 31 -15.22 -4.62 3.84
N VAL A 32 -14.37 -5.64 3.83
CA VAL A 32 -13.81 -6.27 5.04
C VAL A 32 -12.49 -6.98 4.76
N GLY A 33 -11.70 -7.17 5.82
CA GLY A 33 -10.56 -8.08 5.82
C GLY A 33 -9.21 -7.39 5.61
N PRO A 34 -8.13 -8.19 5.63
CA PRO A 34 -6.78 -7.67 5.54
C PRO A 34 -6.46 -7.13 4.14
N VAL A 35 -5.45 -6.26 4.08
CA VAL A 35 -4.86 -5.79 2.82
C VAL A 35 -3.44 -6.35 2.72
N LEU A 36 -3.14 -7.03 1.62
CA LEU A 36 -1.78 -7.38 1.24
C LEU A 36 -1.15 -6.19 0.53
N VAL A 37 0.04 -5.80 0.98
CA VAL A 37 0.88 -4.81 0.33
C VAL A 37 2.12 -5.50 -0.18
N THR A 38 2.46 -5.25 -1.44
CA THR A 38 3.79 -5.57 -1.98
C THR A 38 4.45 -4.28 -2.42
N SER A 39 5.76 -4.15 -2.22
CA SER A 39 6.50 -3.02 -2.76
C SER A 39 7.78 -3.45 -3.46
N ARG A 40 8.20 -2.65 -4.43
CA ARG A 40 9.44 -2.83 -5.19
C ARG A 40 10.25 -1.54 -5.19
N ASP A 41 11.48 -1.60 -4.69
CA ASP A 41 12.41 -0.45 -4.72
C ASP A 41 13.10 -0.28 -6.09
N GLY A 42 13.86 0.80 -6.25
CA GLY A 42 14.60 1.10 -7.48
C GLY A 42 15.68 0.06 -7.82
N ALA A 43 16.18 -0.69 -6.82
CA ALA A 43 17.09 -1.81 -7.01
C ALA A 43 16.37 -3.12 -7.41
N GLY A 44 15.04 -3.10 -7.47
CA GLY A 44 14.20 -4.21 -7.85
C GLY A 44 13.95 -5.23 -6.74
N ARG A 45 14.28 -4.92 -5.48
CA ARG A 45 14.00 -5.78 -4.32
C ARG A 45 12.52 -5.69 -3.96
N TRP A 46 11.95 -6.82 -3.56
CA TRP A 46 10.56 -6.94 -3.18
C TRP A 46 10.40 -7.04 -1.66
N ASP A 47 9.43 -6.29 -1.14
CA ASP A 47 8.94 -6.39 0.24
C ASP A 47 7.44 -6.72 0.21
N TYR A 48 6.94 -7.35 1.28
CA TYR A 48 5.51 -7.56 1.47
C TYR A 48 5.11 -7.35 2.93
N GLU A 49 3.85 -6.95 3.14
CA GLU A 49 3.23 -6.75 4.45
C GLU A 49 1.74 -7.11 4.37
N VAL A 50 1.19 -7.67 5.45
CA VAL A 50 -0.25 -7.85 5.61
C VAL A 50 -0.74 -6.85 6.66
N ILE A 51 -1.71 -6.03 6.29
CA ILE A 51 -2.39 -5.09 7.19
C ILE A 51 -3.68 -5.75 7.64
N ASP A 52 -3.70 -6.30 8.86
CA ASP A 52 -4.88 -7.01 9.40
C ASP A 52 -6.06 -6.08 9.71
N ASP A 53 -5.77 -4.82 10.10
CA ASP A 53 -6.77 -3.78 10.33
C ASP A 53 -6.49 -2.58 9.42
N PRO A 54 -6.95 -2.60 8.15
CA PRO A 54 -6.72 -1.49 7.22
C PRO A 54 -7.52 -0.23 7.60
N ARG A 55 -8.57 -0.34 8.42
CA ARG A 55 -9.42 0.80 8.79
C ARG A 55 -8.72 1.78 9.71
N ARG A 56 -7.63 1.38 10.37
CA ARG A 56 -6.76 2.28 11.14
C ARG A 56 -6.18 3.42 10.30
N PHE A 57 -6.14 3.26 8.97
CA PHE A 57 -5.68 4.29 8.03
C PHE A 57 -6.84 5.06 7.36
N GLY A 58 -8.10 4.72 7.67
CA GLY A 58 -9.29 5.34 7.07
C GLY A 58 -9.98 4.43 6.04
N GLU A 59 -10.65 5.04 5.06
CA GLU A 59 -11.33 4.31 3.99
C GLU A 59 -10.31 3.74 3.00
N PHE A 60 -10.29 2.42 2.85
CA PHE A 60 -9.43 1.73 1.89
C PHE A 60 -9.74 2.17 0.45
N VAL A 61 -8.72 2.28 -0.40
CA VAL A 61 -8.83 2.81 -1.78
C VAL A 61 -9.07 4.32 -1.82
N SER A 62 -8.40 5.08 -0.95
CA SER A 62 -8.37 6.55 -0.97
C SER A 62 -6.93 7.07 -0.90
N ALA A 63 -6.70 8.30 -1.37
CA ALA A 63 -5.38 8.95 -1.26
C ALA A 63 -4.96 9.11 0.21
N GLU A 64 -5.89 9.57 1.06
CA GLU A 64 -5.67 9.74 2.51
C GLU A 64 -5.24 8.43 3.20
N TRP A 65 -5.82 7.31 2.78
CA TRP A 65 -5.44 6.00 3.32
C TRP A 65 -4.01 5.63 2.95
N VAL A 66 -3.59 5.89 1.70
CA VAL A 66 -2.23 5.64 1.23
C VAL A 66 -1.24 6.53 1.99
N ASP A 67 -1.55 7.81 2.15
CA ASP A 67 -0.69 8.76 2.87
C ASP A 67 -0.46 8.31 4.31
N ARG A 68 -1.53 8.00 5.05
CA ARG A 68 -1.44 7.49 6.43
C ARG A 68 -0.69 6.18 6.54
N PHE A 69 -0.88 5.29 5.57
CA PHE A 69 -0.12 4.06 5.52
C PHE A 69 1.38 4.34 5.35
N LEU A 70 1.77 5.20 4.41
CA LEU A 70 3.16 5.56 4.15
C LEU A 70 3.81 6.27 5.36
N GLU A 71 3.07 7.13 6.07
CA GLU A 71 3.54 7.77 7.31
C GLU A 71 3.85 6.74 8.40
N SER A 72 3.01 5.70 8.50
CA SER A 72 3.14 4.64 9.49
C SER A 72 4.21 3.60 9.14
N TRP A 73 4.52 3.43 7.84
CA TRP A 73 5.40 2.36 7.37
C TRP A 73 6.86 2.73 7.63
N PRO A 74 7.56 2.07 8.58
CA PRO A 74 8.93 2.44 8.92
C PRO A 74 9.90 2.29 7.73
N LYS A 75 9.62 1.38 6.80
CA LYS A 75 10.43 1.15 5.60
C LYS A 75 10.23 2.21 4.51
N ALA A 76 9.11 2.93 4.51
CA ALA A 76 8.90 4.09 3.61
C ALA A 76 9.76 5.28 4.05
N ARG A 77 10.12 5.38 5.34
CA ARG A 77 10.95 6.45 5.91
C ARG A 77 12.45 6.15 5.93
N ALA A 78 12.86 4.91 5.66
CA ALA A 78 14.24 4.45 5.77
C ALA A 78 15.00 4.40 4.41
N ALA A 79 14.49 5.08 3.38
CA ALA A 79 15.10 5.19 2.06
C ALA A 79 15.32 6.65 1.65
#